data_AF-A0A4V1SEK4-F1
#
_entry.id   AF-A0A4V1SEK4-F1
#
_cell.length_a   1.000
_cell.length_b   1.000
_cell.length_c   1.000
_cell.angle_alpha   90.00
_cell.angle_beta   90.00
_cell.angle_gamma   90.00
#
_symmetry.space_group_name_H-M   'P 1'
#
loop_
_entity.id
_entity.type
_entity.pdbx_description
1 polymer ?
#
loop_
_entity_poly.entity_id
_entity_poly.type
_entity_poly.pdbx_seq_one_letter_code
_entity_poly.pdbx_strand_id
1 'polypeptide(L)'
;IADLAALREAGFDTDIAAHHRRGGRVLGLCGGYQMLGGRISDPEGLEGPPGSAEGLGLLDVETVLSASKRLEAVTGVSSDGISFAGYEMHTGHTTGADCSRPFSSIGGTPEGASSRDGRVVGTYVHGLFCDDRQRSAWLSRLGGTVSGLNYEANIDAILDRLAAHMEQHLDIDGLLKIAR
;
A
#
# COMPACT_ATOMS: atom_id res chain seq x y z
N ILE A 1 9.95 9.60 7.77
CA ILE A 1 11.19 10.26 7.25
C ILE A 1 12.43 9.36 7.38
N ALA A 2 12.63 8.70 8.52
CA ALA A 2 13.78 7.80 8.74
C ALA A 2 13.89 6.70 7.67
N ASP A 3 12.78 6.08 7.27
CA ASP A 3 12.78 5.05 6.23
C ASP A 3 13.27 5.55 4.87
N LEU A 4 12.97 6.81 4.51
CA LEU A 4 13.50 7.42 3.28
C LEU A 4 15.02 7.63 3.37
N ALA A 5 15.52 7.99 4.56
CA ALA A 5 16.95 8.08 4.79
C ALA A 5 17.63 6.71 4.66
N ALA A 6 17.04 5.67 5.25
CA ALA A 6 17.53 4.29 5.13
C ALA A 6 17.50 3.79 3.67
N LEU A 7 16.45 4.12 2.91
CA LEU A 7 16.33 3.82 1.48
C LEU A 7 17.48 4.46 0.67
N ARG A 8 17.82 5.72 0.98
CA ARG A 8 18.95 6.43 0.36
C ARG A 8 20.30 5.86 0.78
N GLU A 9 20.48 5.54 2.06
CA GLU A 9 21.70 4.93 2.58
C GLU A 9 21.99 3.58 1.89
N ALA A 10 20.93 2.81 1.59
CA ALA A 10 21.02 1.58 0.82
C ALA A 10 21.26 1.80 -0.69
N GLY A 11 21.23 3.03 -1.19
CA GLY A 11 21.39 3.38 -2.61
C GLY A 11 20.17 3.12 -3.48
N PHE A 12 19.02 2.77 -2.88
CA PHE A 12 17.82 2.41 -3.62
C PHE A 12 17.16 3.57 -4.34
N ASP A 13 17.37 4.81 -3.89
CA ASP A 13 16.90 6.00 -4.61
C ASP A 13 17.49 6.08 -6.02
N THR A 14 18.79 5.80 -6.13
CA THR A 14 19.52 5.74 -7.40
C THR A 14 19.02 4.61 -8.28
N ASP A 15 18.81 3.42 -7.71
CA ASP A 15 18.33 2.25 -8.44
C ASP A 15 16.89 2.41 -8.93
N ILE A 16 16.00 2.96 -8.10
CA ILE A 16 14.61 3.27 -8.47
C ILE A 16 14.61 4.31 -9.58
N ALA A 17 15.40 5.37 -9.47
CA ALA A 17 15.50 6.39 -10.51
C ALA A 17 16.04 5.79 -11.83
N ALA A 18 17.04 4.91 -11.77
CA ALA A 18 17.57 4.21 -12.93
C ALA A 18 16.56 3.26 -13.56
N HIS A 19 15.80 2.52 -12.75
CA HIS A 19 14.71 1.65 -13.19
C HIS A 19 13.63 2.45 -13.92
N HIS A 20 13.18 3.56 -13.34
CA HIS A 20 12.20 4.44 -13.98
C HIS A 20 12.71 5.03 -15.30
N ARG A 21 13.96 5.52 -15.36
CA ARG A 21 14.58 6.02 -16.59
C ARG A 21 14.64 4.99 -17.72
N ARG A 22 14.74 3.70 -17.40
CA ARG A 22 14.70 2.59 -18.37
C ARG A 22 13.28 2.21 -18.79
N GLY A 23 12.26 2.95 -18.36
CA GLY A 23 10.85 2.65 -18.61
C GLY A 23 10.25 1.66 -17.59
N GLY A 24 10.90 1.43 -16.46
CA GLY A 24 10.36 0.63 -15.38
C GLY A 24 9.09 1.24 -14.77
N ARG A 25 8.21 0.38 -14.24
CA ARG A 25 7.06 0.79 -13.43
C ARG A 25 7.44 0.82 -11.95
N VAL A 26 6.87 1.76 -11.20
CA VAL A 26 7.07 1.94 -9.76
C VAL A 26 5.72 2.09 -9.08
N LEU A 27 5.49 1.31 -8.02
CA LEU A 27 4.31 1.43 -7.16
C LEU A 27 4.77 1.74 -5.74
N GLY A 28 4.31 2.86 -5.19
CA GLY A 28 4.49 3.22 -3.79
C GLY A 28 3.22 2.91 -2.99
N LEU A 29 3.39 2.19 -1.88
CA LEU A 29 2.30 1.88 -0.95
C LEU A 29 2.52 2.63 0.36
N CYS A 30 1.53 3.41 0.81
CA CYS A 30 1.57 4.18 2.05
C CYS A 30 2.87 5.00 2.18
N GLY A 31 3.78 4.71 3.12
CA GLY A 31 5.08 5.39 3.22
C GLY A 31 5.85 5.43 1.89
N GLY A 32 5.76 4.36 1.08
CA GLY A 32 6.33 4.34 -0.27
C GLY A 32 5.69 5.35 -1.21
N TYR A 33 4.36 5.55 -1.15
CA TYR A 33 3.68 6.60 -1.91
C TYR A 33 4.19 7.98 -1.51
N GLN A 34 4.30 8.24 -0.20
CA GLN A 34 4.80 9.51 0.31
C GLN A 34 6.22 9.80 -0.17
N MET A 35 7.08 8.78 -0.18
CA MET A 35 8.46 8.87 -0.69
C MET A 35 8.54 9.16 -2.18
N LEU A 36 7.56 8.78 -2.99
CA LEU A 36 7.56 9.10 -4.42
C LEU A 36 7.36 10.59 -4.70
N GLY A 37 6.78 11.34 -3.77
CA GLY A 37 6.54 12.78 -3.91
C GLY A 37 7.80 13.64 -3.93
N GLY A 38 7.60 14.95 -4.03
CA GLY A 38 8.66 15.95 -3.89
C GLY A 38 9.10 16.16 -2.44
N ARG A 39 8.18 16.05 -1.47
CA ARG A 39 8.49 16.34 -0.06
C ARG A 39 7.61 15.57 0.92
N ILE A 40 8.21 15.12 2.03
CA ILE A 40 7.51 14.57 3.20
C ILE A 40 7.81 15.48 4.40
N SER A 41 6.77 15.93 5.10
CA SER A 41 6.90 16.77 6.29
C SER A 41 6.21 16.12 7.49
N ASP A 42 6.91 16.05 8.62
CA ASP A 42 6.39 15.65 9.93
C ASP A 42 6.63 16.79 10.92
N PRO A 43 5.82 17.87 10.87
CA PRO A 43 6.04 19.06 11.68
C PRO A 43 5.81 18.83 13.18
N GLU A 44 5.04 17.80 13.53
CA GLU A 44 4.69 17.46 14.92
C GLU A 44 5.59 16.36 15.49
N GLY A 45 6.42 15.71 14.66
CA GLY A 45 7.32 14.64 15.09
C GLY A 45 6.60 13.36 15.50
N LEU A 46 5.57 12.98 14.75
CA LEU A 46 4.73 11.80 15.03
C LEU A 46 5.49 10.48 14.79
N GLU A 47 6.42 10.46 13.85
CA GLU A 47 7.21 9.28 13.47
C GLU A 47 8.71 9.48 13.71
N GLY A 48 9.09 10.51 14.49
CA GLY A 48 10.47 10.83 14.80
C GLY A 48 10.67 12.30 15.19
N PRO A 49 11.90 12.82 15.17
CA PRO A 49 12.13 14.24 15.39
C PRO A 49 11.37 15.07 14.33
N PRO A 50 10.72 16.20 14.73
CA PRO A 50 10.06 17.08 13.78
C PRO A 50 10.98 17.50 12.63
N GLY A 51 10.47 17.47 11.40
CA GLY A 51 11.28 17.81 10.26
C GLY A 51 10.61 17.60 8.91
N SER A 52 11.40 17.79 7.86
CA SER A 52 10.99 17.51 6.49
C SER A 52 12.15 16.90 5.71
N ALA A 53 11.82 16.17 4.66
CA ALA A 53 12.79 15.60 3.75
C ALA A 53 12.28 15.71 2.31
N GLU A 54 13.19 16.03 1.38
CA GLU A 54 12.96 15.89 -0.05
C GLU A 54 12.70 14.41 -0.36
N GLY A 55 11.62 14.13 -1.09
CA GLY A 55 11.26 12.80 -1.56
C GLY A 55 12.09 12.37 -2.78
N LEU A 56 11.60 11.37 -3.50
CA LEU A 56 12.23 10.84 -4.72
C LEU A 56 11.89 11.68 -5.97
N GLY A 57 10.88 12.55 -5.88
CA GLY A 57 10.49 13.45 -6.97
C GLY A 57 9.97 12.74 -8.22
N LEU A 58 9.38 11.55 -8.05
CA LEU A 58 8.80 10.75 -9.13
C LEU A 58 7.30 11.06 -9.36
N LEU A 59 6.66 11.65 -8.36
CA LEU A 59 5.30 12.20 -8.44
C LEU A 59 5.32 13.68 -8.00
N ASP A 60 4.52 14.50 -8.69
CA ASP A 60 4.24 15.89 -8.32
C ASP A 60 3.19 15.95 -7.21
N VAL A 61 3.61 15.48 -6.03
CA VAL A 61 2.84 15.48 -4.79
C VAL A 61 3.73 15.81 -3.59
N GLU A 62 3.13 16.34 -2.54
CA GLU A 62 3.74 16.53 -1.22
C GLU A 62 2.90 15.83 -0.15
N THR A 63 3.55 15.34 0.90
CA THR A 63 2.87 14.71 2.03
C THR A 63 3.18 15.45 3.33
N VAL A 64 2.13 15.72 4.11
CA VAL A 64 2.24 16.19 5.50
C VAL A 64 1.67 15.11 6.43
N LEU A 65 2.48 14.63 7.38
CA LEU A 65 2.01 13.78 8.46
C LEU A 65 1.23 14.62 9.47
N SER A 66 0.09 14.12 9.94
CA SER A 66 -0.71 14.77 10.98
C SER A 66 -1.21 13.74 11.99
N ALA A 67 -1.63 14.21 13.16
CA ALA A 67 -2.14 13.34 14.22
C ALA A 67 -3.42 12.58 13.82
N SER A 68 -4.08 12.96 12.72
CA SER A 68 -5.24 12.27 12.19
C SER A 68 -4.83 10.95 11.53
N LYS A 69 -5.15 9.84 12.18
CA LYS A 69 -4.92 8.49 11.66
C LYS A 69 -6.18 7.95 10.98
N ARG A 70 -6.06 7.60 9.71
CA ARG A 70 -7.06 6.80 8.99
C ARG A 70 -6.73 5.33 9.19
N LEU A 71 -7.71 4.55 9.67
CA LEU A 71 -7.63 3.10 9.77
C LEU A 71 -9.01 2.51 9.47
N GLU A 72 -9.21 2.02 8.26
CA GLU A 72 -10.49 1.44 7.86
C GLU A 72 -10.35 0.46 6.69
N ALA A 73 -11.24 -0.51 6.64
CA ALA A 73 -11.40 -1.37 5.47
C ALA A 73 -12.03 -0.56 4.33
N VAL A 74 -11.51 -0.75 3.12
CA VAL A 74 -11.96 -0.02 1.94
C VAL A 74 -12.23 -0.97 0.77
N THR A 75 -13.20 -0.59 -0.05
CA THR A 75 -13.39 -1.18 -1.37
C THR A 75 -13.40 -0.07 -2.40
N GLY A 76 -12.88 -0.37 -3.58
CA GLY A 76 -12.74 0.64 -4.62
C GLY A 76 -12.56 0.03 -5.99
N VAL A 77 -12.33 0.92 -6.96
CA VAL A 77 -12.06 0.57 -8.36
C VAL A 77 -10.82 1.33 -8.80
N SER A 78 -9.80 0.65 -9.33
CA SER A 78 -8.64 1.30 -9.91
C SER A 78 -9.02 2.03 -11.21
N SER A 79 -8.18 2.96 -11.65
CA SER A 79 -8.42 3.82 -12.81
C SER A 79 -8.64 3.06 -14.13
N ASP A 80 -8.23 1.79 -14.20
CA ASP A 80 -8.49 0.86 -15.31
C ASP A 80 -9.73 -0.03 -15.10
N GLY A 81 -10.58 0.27 -14.12
CA GLY A 81 -11.88 -0.38 -13.91
C GLY A 81 -11.84 -1.65 -13.07
N ILE A 82 -10.72 -1.97 -12.41
CA ILE A 82 -10.57 -3.22 -11.66
C ILE A 82 -10.95 -2.99 -10.20
N SER A 83 -11.98 -3.68 -9.74
CA SER A 83 -12.41 -3.63 -8.35
C SER A 83 -11.35 -4.22 -7.40
N PHE A 84 -11.29 -3.71 -6.18
CA PHE A 84 -10.46 -4.26 -5.12
C PHE A 84 -11.11 -4.14 -3.74
N ALA A 85 -10.68 -5.02 -2.83
CA ALA A 85 -10.81 -4.86 -1.39
C ALA A 85 -9.43 -4.66 -0.75
N GLY A 86 -9.37 -3.85 0.30
CA GLY A 86 -8.15 -3.55 1.03
C GLY A 86 -8.44 -2.79 2.30
N TYR A 87 -7.43 -2.11 2.82
CA TYR A 87 -7.60 -1.22 3.97
C TYR A 87 -6.65 -0.04 3.87
N GLU A 88 -7.00 1.06 4.49
CA GLU A 88 -6.12 2.19 4.67
C GLU A 88 -5.60 2.23 6.10
N MET A 89 -4.33 2.61 6.26
CA MET A 89 -3.68 2.76 7.57
C MET A 89 -2.56 3.80 7.48
N HIS A 90 -2.91 5.08 7.57
CA HIS A 90 -1.93 6.16 7.42
C HIS A 90 -2.31 7.43 8.19
N THR A 91 -1.29 8.24 8.47
CA THR A 91 -1.36 9.59 9.06
C THR A 91 -1.01 10.68 8.06
N GLY A 92 -0.42 10.31 6.92
CA GLY A 92 -0.01 11.21 5.87
C GLY A 92 -1.18 11.73 5.04
N HIS A 93 -1.18 13.03 4.78
CA HIS A 93 -2.10 13.68 3.87
C HIS A 93 -1.32 14.12 2.64
N THR A 94 -1.61 13.52 1.49
CA THR A 94 -0.87 13.75 0.25
C THR A 94 -1.70 14.57 -0.73
N THR A 95 -1.13 15.68 -1.23
CA THR A 95 -1.77 16.59 -2.19
C THR A 95 -0.78 16.95 -3.30
N GLY A 96 -1.28 17.36 -4.46
CA GLY A 96 -0.42 17.77 -5.57
C GLY A 96 -1.10 17.63 -6.93
N ALA A 97 -0.39 18.00 -7.99
CA ALA A 97 -0.92 18.00 -9.34
C ALA A 97 -1.19 16.56 -9.85
N ASP A 98 -0.37 15.58 -9.45
CA ASP A 98 -0.58 14.18 -9.84
C ASP A 98 -1.80 13.53 -9.18
N CYS A 99 -2.34 14.09 -8.08
CA CYS A 99 -3.61 13.63 -7.49
C CYS A 99 -4.82 13.87 -8.43
N SER A 100 -4.68 14.72 -9.45
CA SER A 100 -5.69 14.85 -10.53
C SER A 100 -5.77 13.60 -11.42
N ARG A 101 -4.79 12.70 -11.34
CA ARG A 101 -4.75 11.39 -11.98
C ARG A 101 -4.73 10.31 -10.89
N PRO A 102 -5.83 10.12 -10.17
CA PRO A 102 -5.86 9.18 -9.05
C PRO A 102 -5.57 7.75 -9.52
N PHE A 103 -4.97 6.96 -8.64
CA PHE A 103 -4.83 5.52 -8.89
C PHE A 103 -6.19 4.84 -8.88
N SER A 104 -7.06 5.24 -7.94
CA SER A 104 -8.33 4.57 -7.69
C SER A 104 -9.44 5.53 -7.27
N SER A 105 -10.65 4.99 -7.15
CA SER A 105 -11.77 5.64 -6.47
C SER A 105 -12.31 4.73 -5.37
N ILE A 106 -12.49 5.30 -4.18
CA ILE A 106 -13.05 4.64 -2.99
C ILE A 106 -14.31 5.41 -2.59
N GLY A 107 -15.47 4.75 -2.67
CA GLY A 107 -16.76 5.40 -2.36
C GLY A 107 -17.08 6.63 -3.24
N GLY A 108 -16.53 6.70 -4.46
CA GLY A 108 -16.64 7.85 -5.36
C GLY A 108 -15.61 8.96 -5.12
N THR A 109 -14.77 8.84 -4.09
CA THR A 109 -13.69 9.78 -3.79
C THR A 109 -12.40 9.35 -4.50
N PRO A 110 -11.68 10.24 -5.20
CA PRO A 110 -10.37 9.96 -5.77
C PRO A 110 -9.33 9.56 -4.70
N GLU A 111 -8.54 8.53 -4.97
CA GLU A 111 -7.48 8.05 -4.09
C GLU A 111 -6.18 7.77 -4.87
N GLY A 112 -5.07 8.14 -4.24
CA GLY A 112 -3.72 7.97 -4.80
C GLY A 112 -3.39 8.98 -5.90
N ALA A 113 -2.27 8.73 -6.59
CA ALA A 113 -1.77 9.57 -7.65
C ALA A 113 -1.01 8.75 -8.69
N SER A 114 -0.98 9.24 -9.93
CA SER A 114 -0.28 8.61 -11.04
C SER A 114 0.49 9.64 -11.86
N SER A 115 1.71 9.27 -12.27
CA SER A 115 2.52 10.07 -13.19
C SER A 115 1.82 10.21 -14.54
N ARG A 116 2.19 11.24 -15.31
CA ARG A 116 1.59 11.52 -16.63
C ARG A 116 1.70 10.36 -17.62
N ASP A 117 2.75 9.56 -17.52
CA ASP A 117 2.98 8.38 -18.36
C ASP A 117 2.44 7.07 -17.77
N GLY A 118 1.82 7.12 -16.57
CA GLY A 118 1.23 5.98 -15.88
C GLY A 118 2.24 4.92 -15.43
N ARG A 119 3.53 5.26 -15.35
CA ARG A 119 4.58 4.33 -14.90
C ARG A 119 4.81 4.39 -13.40
N VAL A 120 4.58 5.54 -12.78
CA VAL A 120 4.68 5.72 -11.33
C VAL A 120 3.29 5.90 -10.75
N VAL A 121 2.98 5.08 -9.75
CA VAL A 121 1.69 5.07 -9.07
C VAL A 121 1.94 5.09 -7.57
N GLY A 122 1.13 5.83 -6.84
CA GLY A 122 1.12 5.83 -5.38
C GLY A 122 -0.29 5.69 -4.83
N THR A 123 -0.45 4.91 -3.78
CA THR A 123 -1.74 4.66 -3.11
C THR A 123 -1.55 4.39 -1.61
N TYR A 124 -2.55 4.74 -0.81
CA TYR A 124 -2.66 4.40 0.60
C TYR A 124 -3.34 3.04 0.86
N VAL A 125 -3.84 2.38 -0.19
CA VAL A 125 -4.51 1.09 -0.08
C VAL A 125 -3.50 -0.03 0.20
N HIS A 126 -3.53 -0.55 1.42
CA HIS A 126 -2.89 -1.79 1.80
C HIS A 126 -3.76 -3.00 1.45
N GLY A 127 -3.14 -4.18 1.40
CA GLY A 127 -3.82 -5.42 1.00
C GLY A 127 -4.11 -5.50 -0.51
N LEU A 128 -3.68 -4.50 -1.30
CA LEU A 128 -3.94 -4.43 -2.75
C LEU A 128 -3.55 -5.72 -3.50
N PHE A 129 -2.45 -6.36 -3.11
CA PHE A 129 -2.01 -7.62 -3.73
C PHE A 129 -2.60 -8.88 -3.10
N CYS A 130 -3.29 -8.77 -1.97
CA CYS A 130 -4.08 -9.88 -1.42
C CYS A 130 -5.30 -10.12 -2.30
N ASP A 131 -5.88 -9.06 -2.86
CA ASP A 131 -6.94 -9.16 -3.86
C ASP A 131 -6.40 -9.74 -5.18
N ASP A 132 -6.91 -10.91 -5.54
CA ASP A 132 -6.45 -11.65 -6.71
C ASP A 132 -6.64 -10.87 -8.02
N ARG A 133 -7.67 -10.01 -8.10
CA ARG A 133 -7.96 -9.21 -9.30
C ARG A 133 -6.87 -8.18 -9.54
N GLN A 134 -6.49 -7.45 -8.50
CA GLN A 134 -5.42 -6.46 -8.58
C GLN A 134 -4.06 -7.12 -8.75
N ARG A 135 -3.77 -8.21 -8.04
CA ARG A 135 -2.53 -8.98 -8.24
C ARG A 135 -2.39 -9.44 -9.69
N SER A 136 -3.46 -9.98 -10.28
CA SER A 136 -3.51 -10.39 -11.68
C SER A 136 -3.30 -9.21 -12.65
N ALA A 137 -3.93 -8.07 -12.37
CA ALA A 137 -3.77 -6.86 -13.14
C ALA A 137 -2.32 -6.36 -13.15
N TRP A 138 -1.69 -6.29 -11.98
CA TRP A 138 -0.31 -5.85 -11.84
C TRP A 138 0.68 -6.80 -12.50
N LEU A 139 0.51 -8.12 -12.35
CA LEU A 139 1.32 -9.11 -13.07
C LEU A 139 1.22 -8.91 -14.58
N SER A 140 -0.01 -8.71 -15.10
CA SER A 140 -0.24 -8.46 -16.52
C SER A 140 0.44 -7.17 -16.99
N ARG A 141 0.34 -6.08 -16.21
CA ARG A 141 1.00 -4.78 -16.49
C ARG A 141 2.53 -4.88 -16.52
N LEU A 142 3.09 -5.83 -15.79
CA LEU A 142 4.53 -6.09 -15.72
C LEU A 142 5.00 -7.14 -16.75
N GLY A 143 4.10 -7.66 -17.59
CA GLY A 143 4.41 -8.72 -18.55
C GLY A 143 4.60 -10.11 -17.92
N GLY A 144 4.15 -10.28 -16.68
CA GLY A 144 4.15 -11.54 -15.96
C GLY A 144 2.96 -12.44 -16.31
N THR A 145 3.03 -13.70 -15.86
CA THR A 145 1.92 -14.64 -15.97
C THR A 145 0.96 -14.43 -14.81
N VAL A 146 -0.34 -14.33 -15.11
CA VAL A 146 -1.39 -14.23 -14.10
C VAL A 146 -1.45 -15.51 -13.27
N SER A 147 -1.56 -15.33 -11.96
CA SER A 147 -1.71 -16.44 -11.02
C SER A 147 -3.18 -16.85 -10.90
N GLY A 148 -3.47 -18.15 -10.97
CA GLY A 148 -4.78 -18.72 -10.64
C GLY A 148 -5.00 -18.93 -9.14
N LEU A 149 -4.10 -18.42 -8.28
CA LEU A 149 -4.24 -18.52 -6.83
C LEU A 149 -5.45 -17.71 -6.36
N ASN A 150 -6.33 -18.35 -5.59
CA ASN A 150 -7.31 -17.69 -4.76
C ASN A 150 -6.76 -17.55 -3.35
N TYR A 151 -6.20 -16.38 -3.02
CA TYR A 151 -5.44 -16.22 -1.78
C TYR A 151 -6.33 -16.29 -0.54
N GLU A 152 -7.46 -15.58 -0.54
CA GLU A 152 -8.39 -15.55 0.59
C GLU A 152 -8.96 -16.95 0.87
N ALA A 153 -9.43 -17.65 -0.17
CA ALA A 153 -9.95 -19.01 0.00
C ALA A 153 -8.90 -19.99 0.54
N ASN A 154 -7.63 -19.79 0.18
CA ASN A 154 -6.54 -20.61 0.73
C ASN A 154 -6.28 -20.31 2.21
N ILE A 155 -6.35 -19.04 2.62
CA ILE A 155 -6.21 -18.66 4.03
C ILE A 155 -7.34 -19.27 4.84
N ASP A 156 -8.59 -19.14 4.39
CA ASP A 156 -9.75 -19.72 5.07
C ASP A 156 -9.59 -21.24 5.22
N ALA A 157 -9.22 -21.93 4.15
CA ALA A 157 -8.99 -23.38 4.21
C ALA A 157 -7.86 -23.79 5.17
N ILE A 158 -6.82 -22.96 5.34
CA ILE A 158 -5.74 -23.22 6.30
C ILE A 158 -6.22 -22.97 7.73
N LEU A 159 -6.97 -21.89 7.95
CA LEU A 159 -7.53 -21.56 9.27
C LEU A 159 -8.54 -22.62 9.72
N ASP A 160 -9.41 -23.09 8.83
CA ASP A 160 -10.35 -24.18 9.10
C ASP A 160 -9.61 -25.48 9.49
N ARG A 161 -8.54 -25.81 8.75
CA ARG A 161 -7.70 -26.97 9.08
C ARG A 161 -7.01 -26.83 10.43
N LEU A 162 -6.54 -25.63 10.77
CA LEU A 162 -5.92 -25.36 12.07
C LEU A 162 -6.94 -25.50 13.19
N ALA A 163 -8.13 -24.91 13.01
CA ALA A 163 -9.23 -25.02 13.96
C ALA A 163 -9.62 -26.49 14.21
N ALA A 164 -9.81 -27.27 13.15
CA ALA A 164 -10.11 -28.70 13.26
C ALA A 164 -8.99 -29.49 13.98
N HIS A 165 -7.72 -29.16 13.72
CA HIS A 165 -6.60 -29.78 14.42
C HIS A 165 -6.58 -29.44 15.91
N MET A 166 -6.89 -28.19 16.26
CA MET A 166 -6.99 -27.76 17.65
C MET A 166 -8.17 -28.44 18.36
N GLU A 167 -9.35 -28.51 17.75
CA GLU A 167 -10.52 -29.21 18.30
C GLU A 167 -10.26 -30.70 18.52
N GLN A 168 -9.46 -31.34 17.65
CA GLN A 168 -9.11 -32.75 17.78
C GLN A 168 -8.15 -33.03 18.95
N HIS A 169 -7.25 -32.09 19.26
CA HIS A 169 -6.12 -32.35 20.15
C HIS A 169 -6.13 -31.53 21.45
N LEU A 170 -7.01 -30.54 21.57
CA LEU A 170 -7.14 -29.67 22.74
C LEU A 170 -8.56 -29.74 23.32
N ASP A 171 -8.66 -29.65 24.64
CA ASP A 171 -9.94 -29.44 25.32
C ASP A 171 -10.34 -27.97 25.22
N ILE A 172 -10.91 -27.58 24.07
CA ILE A 172 -11.30 -26.20 23.78
C ILE A 172 -12.34 -25.70 24.80
N ASP A 173 -13.31 -26.53 25.19
CA ASP A 173 -14.30 -26.19 26.20
C ASP A 173 -13.65 -25.96 27.58
N GLY A 174 -12.67 -26.78 27.94
CA GLY A 174 -11.86 -26.60 29.14
C GLY A 174 -11.09 -25.28 29.13
N LEU A 175 -10.41 -24.96 28.03
CA LEU A 175 -9.70 -23.69 27.85
C LEU A 175 -10.62 -22.47 27.95
N LEU A 176 -11.80 -22.53 27.32
CA LEU A 176 -12.78 -21.44 27.37
C LEU A 176 -13.38 -21.24 28.77
N LYS A 177 -13.51 -22.30 29.56
CA LYS A 177 -13.99 -22.22 30.96
C LYS A 177 -12.99 -21.53 31.88
N ILE A 178 -11.69 -21.75 31.69
CA ILE A 178 -10.65 -21.13 32.54
C ILE A 178 -10.26 -19.71 32.10
N ALA A 179 -10.56 -19.33 30.85
CA ALA A 179 -10.28 -17.99 30.32
C ALA A 179 -11.36 -16.93 30.67
N ARG A 180 -12.47 -17.36 31.28
CA ARG A 180 -13.53 -16.50 31.82
C ARG A 180 -13.30 -16.21 33.28
#